data_AF-A0AA36MRD2-F1
#
_entry.id   AF-A0AA36MRD2-F1
#
_cell.length_a   1.000
_cell.length_b   1.000
_cell.length_c   1.000
_cell.angle_alpha   90.00
_cell.angle_beta   90.00
_cell.angle_gamma   90.00
#
_symmetry.space_group_name_H-M   'P 1'
#
loop_
_entity.id
_entity.type
_entity.pdbx_description
1 polymer ?
#
loop_
_entity_poly.entity_id
_entity_poly.type
_entity_poly.pdbx_seq_one_letter_code
_entity_poly.pdbx_strand_id
1 'polypeptide(L)'
;MFMPIAYLCALHFAEAFAVPDLAAHPASPGEALQQLQQQSPLTEWGMQSMSAVPEMPLVQPNLKGTAIMRSLLAGLSTSLGAGIVLLLRGAPTSSQMAFALALAAGVMLTVSLVELFIPAFLHGQWMQAGLSGLAGFLSFVILRRLVSEPEMGCGKKDEDLSCDPEKGHSRDSAEPKARQWRLAFLMMLALTAHNFPEGLAVGVSSLQSEHLGVVVMAAIAVHNIPEGIAIAMPVLEATNDRSRAMLMATLSGLAEPLGALIAVTVLPPGALTGPG
;
A
#
# COMPACT_ATOMS: atom_id res chain seq x y z
N MET A 1 -11.61 7.35 20.71
CA MET A 1 -12.29 6.03 20.60
C MET A 1 -11.60 5.10 19.59
N PHE A 2 -10.26 5.07 19.53
CA PHE A 2 -9.49 4.16 18.66
C PHE A 2 -8.19 3.62 19.30
N MET A 3 -7.97 3.88 20.60
CA MET A 3 -6.88 3.26 21.39
C MET A 3 -7.12 1.84 21.94
N PRO A 4 -8.34 1.24 21.98
CA PRO A 4 -8.49 0.00 22.74
C PRO A 4 -7.95 -1.24 22.02
N ILE A 5 -7.88 -1.28 20.68
CA ILE A 5 -7.49 -2.50 19.95
C ILE A 5 -5.97 -2.74 20.02
N ALA A 6 -5.16 -1.70 19.84
CA ALA A 6 -3.70 -1.82 19.98
C ALA A 6 -3.28 -2.11 21.44
N TYR A 7 -4.01 -1.57 22.42
CA TYR A 7 -3.76 -1.83 23.84
C TYR A 7 -4.19 -3.25 24.25
N LEU A 8 -5.29 -3.78 23.70
CA LEU A 8 -5.73 -5.17 23.91
C LEU A 8 -4.78 -6.18 23.27
N CYS A 9 -4.25 -5.89 22.06
CA CYS A 9 -3.22 -6.73 21.45
C CYS A 9 -1.90 -6.69 22.23
N ALA A 10 -1.49 -5.54 22.75
CA ALA A 10 -0.27 -5.42 23.56
C ALA A 10 -0.39 -6.13 24.93
N LEU A 11 -1.56 -6.10 25.57
CA LEU A 11 -1.80 -6.81 26.83
C LEU A 11 -1.87 -8.34 26.64
N HIS A 12 -2.49 -8.83 25.56
CA HIS A 12 -2.47 -10.27 25.23
C HIS A 12 -1.06 -10.77 24.91
N PHE A 13 -0.20 -9.92 24.31
CA PHE A 13 1.19 -10.27 24.04
C PHE A 13 2.07 -10.25 25.31
N ALA A 14 1.75 -9.40 26.29
CA ALA A 14 2.44 -9.33 27.57
C ALA A 14 2.07 -10.49 28.52
N GLU A 15 0.80 -10.94 28.53
CA GLU A 15 0.37 -12.11 29.30
C GLU A 15 0.92 -13.42 28.73
N ALA A 16 1.15 -13.51 27.42
CA ALA A 16 1.77 -14.68 26.78
C ALA A 16 3.25 -14.90 27.16
N PHE A 17 3.91 -13.90 27.75
CA PHE A 17 5.32 -13.96 28.18
C PHE A 17 5.50 -13.84 29.71
N ALA A 18 4.42 -13.77 30.48
CA ALA A 18 4.49 -13.85 31.93
C ALA A 18 4.83 -15.29 32.34
N VAL A 19 6.13 -15.59 32.45
CA VAL A 19 6.66 -16.86 32.95
C VAL A 19 6.18 -17.05 34.40
N PRO A 20 5.34 -18.06 34.71
CA PRO A 20 4.97 -18.35 36.09
C PRO A 20 6.20 -18.85 36.85
N ASP A 21 6.29 -18.47 38.12
CA ASP A 21 7.37 -18.78 39.04
C ASP A 21 7.71 -20.29 39.03
N LEU A 22 8.93 -20.63 38.59
CA LEU A 22 9.42 -22.00 38.41
C LEU A 22 9.76 -22.64 39.76
N ALA A 23 8.74 -23.05 40.51
CA ALA A 23 8.88 -23.80 41.76
C ALA A 23 9.06 -25.31 41.50
N ALA A 24 10.14 -25.71 40.82
CA ALA A 24 10.83 -27.00 40.91
C ALA A 24 11.84 -27.16 39.77
N HIS A 25 13.09 -27.52 40.07
CA HIS A 25 14.07 -27.88 39.05
C HIS A 25 13.74 -29.27 38.46
N PRO A 26 13.45 -29.40 37.15
CA PRO A 26 13.23 -30.70 36.52
C PRO A 26 14.54 -31.49 36.46
N ALA A 27 14.48 -32.79 36.76
CA ALA A 27 15.66 -33.66 36.83
C ALA A 27 16.21 -34.04 35.45
N SER A 28 15.44 -33.83 34.38
CA SER A 28 15.89 -34.08 33.00
C SER A 28 15.18 -33.18 31.96
N PRO A 29 15.80 -32.93 30.78
CA PRO A 29 15.19 -32.15 29.70
C PRO A 29 13.89 -32.77 29.14
N GLY A 30 13.72 -34.10 29.25
CA GLY A 30 12.52 -34.79 28.79
C GLY A 30 11.30 -34.54 29.69
N GLU A 31 11.50 -34.45 31.00
CA GLU A 31 10.43 -34.15 31.97
C GLU A 31 9.97 -32.69 31.86
N ALA A 32 10.88 -31.76 31.56
CA ALA A 32 10.54 -30.37 31.30
C ALA A 32 9.62 -30.22 30.07
N LEU A 33 9.88 -30.97 29.00
CA LEU A 33 9.04 -30.96 27.80
C LEU A 33 7.66 -31.58 28.03
N GLN A 34 7.59 -32.66 28.82
CA GLN A 34 6.31 -33.28 29.18
C GLN A 34 5.44 -32.37 30.08
N GLN A 35 6.04 -31.66 31.03
CA GLN A 35 5.33 -30.70 31.87
C GLN A 35 4.81 -29.52 31.05
N LEU A 36 5.60 -29.01 30.09
CA LEU A 36 5.18 -27.94 29.19
C LEU A 36 4.05 -28.34 28.24
N GLN A 37 4.00 -29.61 27.80
CA GLN A 37 2.92 -30.11 26.94
C GLN A 37 1.60 -30.39 27.69
N GLN A 38 1.66 -30.75 28.98
CA GLN A 38 0.47 -31.01 29.79
C GLN A 38 -0.18 -29.75 30.37
N GLN A 39 0.57 -28.65 30.50
CA GLN A 39 0.10 -27.42 31.12
C GLN A 39 -0.33 -26.34 30.13
N SER A 40 -0.30 -26.56 28.82
CA SER A 40 -0.74 -25.53 27.87
C SER A 40 -2.28 -25.48 27.81
N PRO A 41 -2.95 -24.42 28.32
CA PRO A 41 -4.40 -24.24 28.17
C PRO A 41 -4.84 -24.06 26.70
N LEU A 42 -3.89 -23.97 25.77
CA LEU A 42 -4.11 -23.77 24.34
C LEU A 42 -4.69 -25.00 23.61
N THR A 43 -4.57 -26.21 24.16
CA THR A 43 -5.12 -27.43 23.52
C THR A 43 -6.63 -27.56 23.67
N GLU A 44 -7.21 -27.15 24.80
CA GLU A 44 -8.67 -27.18 25.00
C GLU A 44 -9.38 -25.99 24.32
N TRP A 45 -8.78 -24.80 24.38
CA TRP A 45 -9.31 -23.59 23.73
C TRP A 45 -9.20 -23.66 22.19
N GLY A 46 -8.19 -24.37 21.67
CA GLY A 46 -8.03 -24.61 20.24
C GLY A 46 -9.11 -25.51 19.65
N MET A 47 -9.55 -26.55 20.36
CA MET A 47 -10.53 -27.50 19.80
C MET A 47 -11.99 -27.01 19.90
N GLN A 48 -12.36 -26.24 20.94
CA GLN A 48 -13.72 -25.72 21.09
C GLN A 48 -13.99 -24.46 20.25
N SER A 49 -12.95 -23.68 19.91
CA SER A 49 -13.09 -22.49 19.06
C SER A 49 -13.13 -22.80 17.55
N MET A 50 -12.67 -23.98 17.13
CA MET A 50 -12.72 -24.40 15.72
C MET A 50 -14.10 -24.91 15.26
N SER A 51 -15.01 -25.25 16.17
CA SER A 51 -16.37 -25.73 15.83
C SER A 51 -17.43 -24.62 15.82
N ALA A 52 -17.07 -23.39 16.21
CA ALA A 52 -17.98 -22.26 16.34
C ALA A 52 -17.64 -21.08 15.39
N VAL A 53 -16.75 -21.30 14.41
CA VAL A 53 -16.65 -20.39 13.26
C VAL A 53 -17.84 -20.73 12.37
N PRO A 54 -18.86 -19.86 12.22
CA PRO A 54 -19.89 -20.11 11.25
C PRO A 54 -19.20 -20.27 9.89
N GLU A 55 -19.38 -21.43 9.26
CA GLU A 55 -19.02 -21.62 7.86
C GLU A 55 -19.78 -20.57 7.06
N MET A 56 -19.10 -19.46 6.74
CA MET A 56 -19.60 -18.44 5.84
C MET A 56 -19.88 -19.14 4.51
N PRO A 57 -21.12 -19.14 4.01
CA PRO A 57 -21.47 -19.84 2.79
C PRO A 57 -20.62 -19.37 1.61
N LEU A 58 -19.82 -20.30 1.10
CA LEU A 58 -19.44 -20.57 -0.28
C LEU A 58 -19.50 -19.40 -1.28
N VAL A 59 -18.31 -19.04 -1.77
CA VAL A 59 -18.00 -18.70 -3.17
C VAL A 59 -19.06 -17.82 -3.85
N GLN A 60 -18.84 -16.50 -3.82
CA GLN A 60 -19.63 -15.59 -4.62
C GLN A 60 -19.47 -15.90 -6.13
N PRO A 61 -20.55 -16.04 -6.90
CA PRO A 61 -20.52 -16.47 -8.31
C PRO A 61 -19.82 -15.49 -9.28
N ASN A 62 -19.34 -14.34 -8.79
CA ASN A 62 -18.63 -13.33 -9.59
C ASN A 62 -17.30 -12.88 -8.95
N LEU A 63 -16.45 -13.82 -8.52
CA LEU A 63 -15.11 -13.54 -7.94
C LEU A 63 -14.26 -12.57 -8.80
N LYS A 64 -14.45 -12.63 -10.11
CA LYS A 64 -13.84 -11.70 -11.08
C LYS A 64 -14.38 -10.28 -10.98
N GLY A 65 -15.70 -10.15 -10.84
CA GLY A 65 -16.37 -8.86 -10.71
C GLY A 65 -16.08 -8.18 -9.37
N THR A 66 -15.97 -8.95 -8.29
CA THR A 66 -15.58 -8.41 -6.97
C THR A 66 -14.16 -7.87 -6.97
N ALA A 67 -13.21 -8.55 -7.64
CA ALA A 67 -11.84 -8.08 -7.80
C ALA A 67 -11.77 -6.72 -8.53
N ILE A 68 -12.48 -6.59 -9.66
CA ILE A 68 -12.54 -5.34 -10.43
C ILE A 68 -13.24 -4.24 -9.61
N MET A 69 -14.34 -4.56 -8.91
CA MET A 69 -15.06 -3.61 -8.05
C MET A 69 -14.16 -3.07 -6.93
N ARG A 70 -13.44 -3.94 -6.23
CA ARG A 70 -12.51 -3.53 -5.15
C ARG A 70 -11.39 -2.65 -5.69
N SER A 71 -10.82 -3.01 -6.84
CA SER A 71 -9.77 -2.20 -7.46
C SER A 71 -10.29 -0.85 -7.97
N LEU A 72 -11.55 -0.78 -8.43
CA LEU A 72 -12.19 0.50 -8.73
C LEU A 72 -12.39 1.33 -7.46
N LEU A 73 -12.83 0.74 -6.35
CA LEU A 73 -12.99 1.45 -5.08
C LEU A 73 -11.66 2.00 -4.56
N ALA A 74 -10.59 1.21 -4.67
CA ALA A 74 -9.24 1.64 -4.34
C ALA A 74 -8.81 2.81 -5.26
N GLY A 75 -8.95 2.71 -6.58
CA GLY A 75 -8.60 3.79 -7.51
C GLY A 75 -9.43 5.07 -7.36
N LEU A 76 -10.69 4.96 -6.94
CA LEU A 76 -11.51 6.15 -6.65
C LEU A 76 -11.00 6.95 -5.44
N SER A 77 -10.26 6.33 -4.52
CA SER A 77 -9.66 7.07 -3.40
C SER A 77 -8.53 8.01 -3.83
N THR A 78 -7.87 7.78 -4.98
CA THR A 78 -6.98 8.76 -5.62
C THR A 78 -7.75 10.01 -6.03
N SER A 79 -8.98 9.85 -6.53
CA SER A 79 -9.86 10.98 -6.81
C SER A 79 -10.31 11.69 -5.53
N LEU A 80 -10.51 10.96 -4.43
CA LEU A 80 -10.83 11.53 -3.13
C LEU A 80 -9.69 12.41 -2.61
N GLY A 81 -8.43 11.96 -2.74
CA GLY A 81 -7.24 12.75 -2.44
C GLY A 81 -7.20 14.08 -3.19
N ALA A 82 -7.47 14.05 -4.49
CA ALA A 82 -7.59 15.26 -5.30
C ALA A 82 -8.75 16.16 -4.83
N GLY A 83 -9.90 15.57 -4.49
CA GLY A 83 -11.05 16.29 -3.92
C GLY A 83 -10.72 17.06 -2.65
N ILE A 84 -9.91 16.47 -1.75
CA ILE A 84 -9.45 17.14 -0.53
C ILE A 84 -8.69 18.42 -0.89
N VAL A 85 -7.77 18.37 -1.87
CA VAL A 85 -7.04 19.55 -2.34
C VAL A 85 -7.98 20.63 -2.86
N LEU A 86 -9.02 20.26 -3.60
CA LEU A 86 -9.95 21.24 -4.19
C LEU A 86 -10.89 21.88 -3.16
N LEU A 87 -11.18 21.18 -2.06
CA LEU A 87 -12.03 21.65 -0.98
C LEU A 87 -11.27 22.52 0.02
N LEU A 88 -10.00 22.19 0.28
CA LEU A 88 -9.15 22.99 1.16
C LEU A 88 -8.79 24.30 0.44
N ARG A 89 -9.13 25.44 1.07
CA ARG A 89 -8.83 26.79 0.56
C ARG A 89 -7.35 27.15 0.80
N GLY A 90 -6.43 26.30 0.35
CA GLY A 90 -4.99 26.50 0.48
C GLY A 90 -4.20 25.25 0.11
N ALA A 91 -2.97 25.46 -0.38
CA ALA A 91 -2.03 24.37 -0.64
C ALA A 91 -1.67 23.65 0.67
N PRO A 92 -1.58 22.30 0.69
CA PRO A 92 -1.02 21.55 1.81
C PRO A 92 0.38 22.05 2.14
N THR A 93 0.69 22.12 3.43
CA THR A 93 2.04 22.47 3.90
C THR A 93 3.03 21.36 3.58
N SER A 94 4.32 21.69 3.50
CA SER A 94 5.39 20.69 3.26
C SER A 94 5.40 19.56 4.29
N SER A 95 5.03 19.87 5.55
CA SER A 95 4.92 18.86 6.62
C SER A 95 3.75 17.89 6.38
N GLN A 96 2.60 18.39 5.92
CA GLN A 96 1.46 17.54 5.56
C GLN A 96 1.76 16.66 4.36
N MET A 97 2.47 17.18 3.35
CA MET A 97 2.95 16.39 2.21
C MET A 97 3.93 15.31 2.64
N ALA A 98 4.89 15.64 3.50
CA ALA A 98 5.85 14.66 4.02
C ALA A 98 5.16 13.56 4.84
N PHE A 99 4.19 13.92 5.68
CA PHE A 99 3.40 12.96 6.43
C PHE A 99 2.58 12.05 5.50
N ALA A 100 1.92 12.61 4.50
CA ALA A 100 1.12 11.84 3.54
C ALA A 100 1.98 10.86 2.73
N LEU A 101 3.16 11.29 2.27
CA LEU A 101 4.12 10.42 1.57
C LEU A 101 4.71 9.35 2.50
N ALA A 102 4.98 9.66 3.76
CA ALA A 102 5.45 8.68 4.74
C ALA A 102 4.38 7.62 5.05
N LEU A 103 3.11 8.05 5.20
CA LEU A 103 1.96 7.15 5.33
C LEU A 103 1.86 6.22 4.11
N ALA A 104 1.91 6.80 2.91
CA ALA A 104 1.85 6.07 1.66
C ALA A 104 2.98 5.02 1.55
N ALA A 105 4.22 5.41 1.82
CA ALA A 105 5.37 4.51 1.81
C ALA A 105 5.26 3.40 2.87
N GLY A 106 4.81 3.73 4.09
CA GLY A 106 4.61 2.77 5.17
C GLY A 106 3.58 1.71 4.81
N VAL A 107 2.42 2.13 4.28
CA VAL A 107 1.37 1.22 3.81
C VAL A 107 1.90 0.26 2.74
N MET A 108 2.62 0.76 1.74
CA MET A 108 3.15 -0.09 0.66
C MET A 108 4.23 -1.05 1.14
N LEU A 109 5.05 -0.66 2.12
CA LEU A 109 5.98 -1.59 2.77
C LEU A 109 5.24 -2.70 3.53
N THR A 110 4.18 -2.36 4.26
CA THR A 110 3.36 -3.34 4.98
C THR A 110 2.69 -4.32 4.02
N VAL A 111 2.03 -3.85 2.97
CA VAL A 111 1.39 -4.71 1.95
C VAL A 111 2.44 -5.63 1.32
N SER A 112 3.57 -5.07 0.88
CA SER A 112 4.62 -5.85 0.21
C SER A 112 5.23 -6.93 1.11
N LEU A 113 5.54 -6.60 2.37
CA LEU A 113 6.21 -7.52 3.28
C LEU A 113 5.25 -8.49 3.95
N VAL A 114 4.16 -7.97 4.52
CA VAL A 114 3.26 -8.76 5.37
C VAL A 114 2.25 -9.54 4.55
N GLU A 115 1.72 -8.97 3.48
CA GLU A 115 0.62 -9.58 2.71
C GLU A 115 1.10 -10.36 1.50
N LEU A 116 2.24 -9.98 0.90
CA LEU A 116 2.80 -10.67 -0.27
C LEU A 116 4.01 -11.55 0.10
N PHE A 117 5.03 -10.99 0.76
CA PHE A 117 6.31 -11.68 0.95
C PHE A 117 6.25 -12.77 2.03
N ILE A 118 5.70 -12.49 3.21
CA ILE A 118 5.61 -13.47 4.32
C ILE A 118 4.82 -14.72 3.91
N PRO A 119 3.61 -14.63 3.31
CA PRO A 119 2.88 -15.82 2.89
C PRO A 119 3.66 -16.65 1.86
N ALA A 120 4.35 -16.00 0.90
CA ALA A 120 5.16 -16.73 -0.08
C ALA A 120 6.38 -17.41 0.56
N PHE A 121 6.97 -16.80 1.59
CA PHE A 121 8.06 -17.39 2.37
C PHE A 121 7.60 -18.63 3.13
N LEU A 122 6.46 -18.54 3.84
CA LEU A 122 5.90 -19.64 4.63
C LEU A 122 5.48 -20.85 3.78
N HIS A 123 5.00 -20.62 2.55
CA HIS A 123 4.65 -21.70 1.60
C HIS A 123 5.86 -22.27 0.85
N GLY A 124 7.10 -21.93 1.23
CA GLY A 124 8.32 -22.46 0.60
C GLY A 124 8.62 -21.88 -0.79
N GLN A 125 7.89 -20.86 -1.23
CA GLN A 125 8.04 -20.20 -2.54
C GLN A 125 8.97 -18.98 -2.49
N TRP A 126 9.82 -18.86 -1.46
CA TRP A 126 10.70 -17.71 -1.23
C TRP A 126 11.60 -17.38 -2.43
N MET A 127 12.06 -18.38 -3.18
CA MET A 127 12.89 -18.17 -4.38
C MET A 127 12.08 -17.54 -5.52
N GLN A 128 10.85 -18.02 -5.74
CA GLN A 128 9.94 -17.48 -6.76
C GLN A 128 9.50 -16.05 -6.39
N ALA A 129 9.16 -15.82 -5.11
CA ALA A 129 8.82 -14.49 -4.60
C ALA A 129 10.00 -13.52 -4.67
N GLY A 130 11.21 -13.95 -4.31
CA GLY A 130 12.41 -13.13 -4.41
C GLY A 130 12.76 -12.78 -5.86
N LEU A 131 12.70 -13.75 -6.77
CA LEU A 131 13.02 -13.53 -8.18
C LEU A 131 11.97 -12.66 -8.88
N SER A 132 10.67 -12.88 -8.60
CA SER A 132 9.59 -12.05 -9.14
C SER A 132 9.60 -10.63 -8.56
N GLY A 133 9.91 -10.47 -7.27
CA GLY A 133 10.11 -9.16 -6.64
C GLY A 133 11.28 -8.39 -7.27
N LEU A 134 12.41 -9.06 -7.50
CA LEU A 134 13.57 -8.46 -8.18
C LEU A 134 13.24 -8.09 -9.63
N ALA A 135 12.55 -8.98 -10.36
CA ALA A 135 12.12 -8.71 -11.74
C ALA A 135 11.16 -7.50 -11.79
N GLY A 136 10.22 -7.41 -10.85
CA GLY A 136 9.31 -6.26 -10.71
C GLY A 136 10.07 -4.96 -10.44
N PHE A 137 11.01 -4.97 -9.48
CA PHE A 137 11.86 -3.82 -9.18
C PHE A 137 12.68 -3.36 -10.39
N LEU A 138 13.35 -4.28 -11.08
CA LEU A 138 14.12 -3.95 -12.29
C LEU A 138 13.23 -3.40 -13.40
N SER A 139 12.05 -3.99 -13.61
CA SER A 139 11.07 -3.51 -14.58
C SER A 139 10.63 -2.08 -14.27
N PHE A 140 10.38 -1.77 -12.99
CA PHE A 140 10.04 -0.42 -12.53
C PHE A 140 11.19 0.57 -12.76
N VAL A 141 12.44 0.18 -12.45
CA VAL A 141 13.63 1.00 -12.73
C VAL A 141 13.78 1.29 -14.23
N ILE A 142 13.53 0.30 -15.08
CA ILE A 142 13.56 0.47 -16.54
C ILE A 142 12.46 1.43 -17.00
N LEU A 143 11.21 1.28 -16.51
CA LEU A 143 10.13 2.22 -16.79
C LEU A 143 10.51 3.65 -16.41
N ARG A 144 11.12 3.85 -15.23
CA ARG A 144 11.60 5.17 -14.80
C ARG A 144 12.70 5.72 -15.69
N ARG A 145 13.55 4.88 -16.28
CA ARG A 145 14.57 5.34 -17.25
C ARG A 145 13.96 5.72 -18.60
N LEU A 146 12.91 5.01 -19.04
CA LEU A 146 12.21 5.32 -20.29
C LEU A 146 11.39 6.61 -20.18
N VAL A 147 10.73 6.83 -19.04
CA VAL A 147 10.07 8.09 -18.72
C VAL A 147 11.16 9.07 -18.27
N SER A 148 11.86 9.66 -19.25
CA SER A 148 12.94 10.63 -18.99
C SER A 148 12.51 11.64 -17.95
N GLU A 149 13.17 11.64 -16.79
CA GLU A 149 12.86 12.60 -15.75
C GLU A 149 13.08 14.01 -16.32
N PRO A 150 12.07 14.88 -16.27
CA PRO A 150 12.37 16.29 -16.29
C PRO A 150 13.17 16.54 -15.01
N GLU A 151 14.31 17.23 -15.10
CA GLU A 151 15.06 17.61 -13.90
C GLU A 151 14.12 18.37 -12.95
N MET A 152 13.58 17.64 -11.98
CA MET A 152 13.12 18.15 -10.72
C MET A 152 14.39 18.65 -10.05
N GLY A 153 14.79 19.86 -10.42
CA GLY A 153 15.69 20.67 -9.64
C GLY A 153 15.01 20.93 -8.31
N CYS A 154 14.99 19.92 -7.43
CA CYS A 154 15.18 20.16 -6.01
C CYS A 154 16.44 21.03 -5.98
N GLY A 155 16.25 22.32 -5.71
CA GLY A 155 17.38 23.25 -5.63
C GLY A 155 18.44 22.60 -4.76
N LYS A 156 19.65 22.47 -5.31
CA LYS A 156 20.84 22.31 -4.49
C LYS A 156 20.82 23.46 -3.48
N LYS A 157 20.41 23.15 -2.26
CA LYS A 157 20.88 23.86 -1.08
C LYS A 157 22.03 23.03 -0.56
N ASP A 158 23.17 23.15 -1.23
CA ASP A 158 24.43 22.89 -0.56
C ASP A 158 24.64 24.11 0.35
N GLU A 159 24.69 23.80 1.64
CA GLU A 159 25.00 24.58 2.84
C GLU A 159 25.62 25.97 2.64
N ASP A 160 24.93 27.03 3.07
CA ASP A 160 25.46 27.89 4.12
C ASP A 160 24.41 28.90 4.65
N LEU A 161 24.66 29.26 5.90
CA LEU A 161 24.14 30.35 6.71
C LEU A 161 23.57 31.59 5.98
N SER A 162 22.54 32.16 6.60
CA SER A 162 22.01 33.53 6.46
C SER A 162 21.06 33.88 5.31
N CYS A 163 19.93 34.41 5.74
CA CYS A 163 18.99 35.22 4.99
C CYS A 163 19.67 36.38 4.27
N ASP A 164 19.44 36.53 2.97
CA ASP A 164 19.25 37.85 2.36
C ASP A 164 18.39 37.74 1.09
N PRO A 165 17.22 38.40 1.01
CA PRO A 165 16.40 38.43 -0.17
C PRO A 165 16.67 39.73 -0.93
N GLU A 166 17.57 39.76 -1.92
CA GLU A 166 17.60 40.80 -2.97
C GLU A 166 18.73 40.51 -3.99
N LYS A 167 18.38 40.52 -5.29
CA LYS A 167 19.22 40.53 -6.53
C LYS A 167 19.57 39.20 -7.23
N GLY A 168 18.67 38.80 -8.15
CA GLY A 168 18.91 38.82 -9.60
C GLY A 168 19.73 37.70 -10.29
N HIS A 169 19.08 36.98 -11.22
CA HIS A 169 19.47 36.99 -12.65
C HIS A 169 18.33 36.46 -13.54
N SER A 170 17.96 37.30 -14.51
CA SER A 170 16.93 37.13 -15.53
C SER A 170 17.24 36.00 -16.52
N ARG A 171 16.27 35.11 -16.78
CA ARG A 171 16.14 34.36 -18.06
C ARG A 171 14.66 34.10 -18.40
N ASP A 172 14.24 34.69 -19.51
CA ASP A 172 13.00 34.60 -20.30
C ASP A 172 11.63 34.33 -19.67
N SER A 173 10.77 35.32 -19.85
CA SER A 173 9.42 35.51 -19.30
C SER A 173 8.30 34.76 -20.05
N ALA A 174 8.60 33.67 -20.78
CA ALA A 174 7.61 32.81 -21.45
C ALA A 174 7.65 31.32 -21.04
N GLU A 175 8.75 30.87 -20.44
CA GLU A 175 9.07 29.46 -20.13
C GLU A 175 8.59 28.87 -18.76
N PRO A 176 8.25 29.63 -17.70
CA PRO A 176 8.01 29.04 -16.37
C PRO A 176 6.79 28.10 -16.32
N LYS A 177 5.68 28.49 -16.96
CA LYS A 177 4.41 27.73 -16.91
C LYS A 177 4.47 26.45 -17.73
N ALA A 178 5.11 26.48 -18.89
CA ALA A 178 5.29 25.30 -19.75
C ALA A 178 6.15 24.25 -19.04
N ARG A 179 7.21 24.68 -18.35
CA ARG A 179 8.05 23.79 -17.52
C ARG A 179 7.26 23.20 -16.34
N GLN A 180 6.52 24.02 -15.60
CA GLN A 180 5.68 23.56 -14.48
C GLN A 180 4.64 22.54 -14.92
N TRP A 181 3.94 22.79 -16.03
CA TRP A 181 2.99 21.84 -16.60
C TRP A 181 3.67 20.52 -17.02
N ARG A 182 4.84 20.59 -17.67
CA ARG A 182 5.59 19.40 -18.06
C ARG A 182 5.97 18.55 -16.86
N LEU A 183 6.42 19.17 -15.76
CA LEU A 183 6.71 18.48 -14.50
C LEU A 183 5.46 17.81 -13.92
N ALA A 184 4.35 18.55 -13.80
CA ALA A 184 3.09 18.03 -13.27
C ALA A 184 2.56 16.86 -14.10
N PHE A 185 2.64 16.96 -15.44
CA PHE A 185 2.20 15.92 -16.36
C PHE A 185 3.07 14.65 -16.27
N LEU A 186 4.40 14.81 -16.18
CA LEU A 186 5.31 13.67 -16.04
C LEU A 186 5.17 12.98 -14.68
N MET A 187 4.93 13.73 -13.61
CA MET A 187 4.57 13.18 -12.30
C MET A 187 3.27 12.38 -12.36
N MET A 188 2.23 12.94 -12.99
CA MET A 188 0.96 12.24 -13.19
C MET A 188 1.14 10.93 -13.98
N LEU A 189 1.93 10.93 -15.05
CA LEU A 189 2.21 9.71 -15.82
C LEU A 189 2.96 8.66 -14.98
N ALA A 190 3.96 9.09 -14.20
CA ALA A 190 4.73 8.19 -13.35
C ALA A 190 3.85 7.53 -12.27
N LEU A 191 2.99 8.31 -11.62
CA LEU A 191 2.04 7.82 -10.60
C LEU A 191 0.95 6.92 -11.21
N THR A 192 0.45 7.28 -12.40
CA THR A 192 -0.46 6.40 -13.17
C THR A 192 0.16 5.04 -13.48
N ALA A 193 1.46 5.00 -13.80
CA ALA A 193 2.16 3.73 -13.99
C ALA A 193 2.35 2.94 -12.69
N HIS A 194 2.31 3.59 -11.52
CA HIS A 194 2.39 2.95 -10.20
C HIS A 194 1.06 2.31 -9.77
N ASN A 195 -0.05 2.98 -10.08
CA ASN A 195 -1.41 2.48 -9.83
C ASN A 195 -1.72 1.18 -10.56
N PHE A 196 -1.06 0.90 -11.69
CA PHE A 196 -1.28 -0.34 -12.41
C PHE A 196 -0.84 -1.60 -11.62
N PRO A 197 0.39 -1.71 -11.11
CA PRO A 197 0.79 -2.78 -10.17
C PRO A 197 -0.08 -2.88 -8.92
N GLU A 198 -0.57 -1.76 -8.38
CA GLU A 198 -1.43 -1.78 -7.19
C GLU A 198 -2.78 -2.42 -7.48
N GLY A 199 -3.41 -2.04 -8.60
CA GLY A 199 -4.63 -2.68 -9.06
C GLY A 199 -4.47 -4.16 -9.35
N LEU A 200 -3.32 -4.55 -9.92
CA LEU A 200 -2.95 -5.96 -10.07
C LEU A 200 -2.90 -6.66 -8.71
N ALA A 201 -2.26 -6.07 -7.69
CA ALA A 201 -2.18 -6.64 -6.34
C ALA A 201 -3.57 -6.78 -5.69
N VAL A 202 -4.44 -5.77 -5.78
CA VAL A 202 -5.84 -5.83 -5.31
C VAL A 202 -6.63 -6.92 -6.05
N GLY A 203 -6.41 -7.06 -7.35
CA GLY A 203 -7.02 -8.09 -8.17
C GLY A 203 -6.59 -9.50 -7.75
N VAL A 204 -5.28 -9.73 -7.62
CA VAL A 204 -4.72 -11.02 -7.20
C VAL A 204 -5.20 -11.40 -5.79
N SER A 205 -5.12 -10.49 -4.83
CA SER A 205 -5.53 -10.76 -3.45
C SER A 205 -7.03 -11.10 -3.35
N SER A 206 -7.85 -10.40 -4.13
CA SER A 206 -9.30 -10.66 -4.22
C SER A 206 -9.65 -12.01 -4.80
N LEU A 207 -8.80 -12.56 -5.68
CA LEU A 207 -8.94 -13.90 -6.22
C LEU A 207 -8.42 -14.98 -5.26
N GLN A 208 -7.53 -14.65 -4.32
CA GLN A 208 -7.02 -15.59 -3.31
C GLN A 208 -8.02 -15.83 -2.19
N SER A 209 -8.55 -14.76 -1.57
CA SER A 209 -9.58 -14.88 -0.53
C SER A 209 -10.35 -13.56 -0.35
N GLU A 210 -11.56 -13.66 0.18
CA GLU A 210 -12.39 -12.50 0.52
C GLU A 210 -11.69 -11.57 1.51
N HIS A 211 -11.16 -12.13 2.60
CA HIS A 211 -10.49 -11.38 3.65
C HIS A 211 -9.26 -10.64 3.12
N LEU A 212 -8.36 -11.34 2.42
CA LEU A 212 -7.14 -10.73 1.88
C LEU A 212 -7.49 -9.62 0.86
N GLY A 213 -8.47 -9.86 -0.01
CA GLY A 213 -8.93 -8.85 -0.97
C GLY A 213 -9.44 -7.57 -0.32
N VAL A 214 -10.22 -7.69 0.78
CA VAL A 214 -10.73 -6.51 1.50
C VAL A 214 -9.62 -5.77 2.24
N VAL A 215 -8.69 -6.48 2.89
CA VAL A 215 -7.58 -5.86 3.62
C VAL A 215 -6.64 -5.12 2.67
N VAL A 216 -6.21 -5.78 1.57
CA VAL A 216 -5.34 -5.16 0.56
C VAL A 216 -6.04 -3.97 -0.09
N MET A 217 -7.33 -4.09 -0.46
CA MET A 217 -8.11 -2.97 -1.00
C MET A 217 -8.12 -1.77 -0.04
N ALA A 218 -8.34 -2.01 1.25
CA ALA A 218 -8.39 -0.94 2.24
C ALA A 218 -7.01 -0.28 2.42
N ALA A 219 -5.94 -1.08 2.44
CA ALA A 219 -4.57 -0.58 2.51
C ALA A 219 -4.25 0.32 1.30
N ILE A 220 -4.45 -0.18 0.08
CA ILE A 220 -4.23 0.58 -1.16
C ILE A 220 -5.11 1.85 -1.21
N ALA A 221 -6.39 1.76 -0.81
CA ALA A 221 -7.25 2.93 -0.75
C ALA A 221 -6.73 4.03 0.21
N VAL A 222 -6.07 3.66 1.31
CA VAL A 222 -5.43 4.63 2.22
C VAL A 222 -4.16 5.22 1.61
N HIS A 223 -3.39 4.45 0.84
CA HIS A 223 -2.19 4.91 0.12
C HIS A 223 -2.53 5.95 -0.97
N ASN A 224 -3.61 5.69 -1.69
CA ASN A 224 -4.07 6.47 -2.83
C ASN A 224 -4.55 7.88 -2.50
N ILE A 225 -5.01 8.13 -1.27
CA ILE A 225 -5.41 9.47 -0.84
C ILE A 225 -4.21 10.44 -0.90
N PRO A 226 -3.06 10.17 -0.23
CA PRO A 226 -1.81 10.89 -0.45
C PRO A 226 -1.40 11.04 -1.91
N GLU A 227 -1.52 9.98 -2.71
CA GLU A 227 -1.13 10.03 -4.12
C GLU A 227 -2.00 11.01 -4.91
N GLY A 228 -3.32 10.98 -4.70
CA GLY A 228 -4.27 11.91 -5.30
C GLY A 228 -3.93 13.36 -5.01
N ILE A 229 -3.50 13.65 -3.79
CA ILE A 229 -3.00 14.98 -3.39
C ILE A 229 -1.73 15.32 -4.18
N ALA A 230 -0.79 14.38 -4.29
CA ALA A 230 0.48 14.55 -5.00
C ALA A 230 0.32 14.79 -6.52
N ILE A 231 -0.75 14.26 -7.14
CA ILE A 231 -1.11 14.54 -8.53
C ILE A 231 -1.81 15.90 -8.66
N ALA A 232 -2.84 16.14 -7.83
CA ALA A 232 -3.70 17.30 -7.98
C ALA A 232 -2.98 18.63 -7.72
N MET A 233 -2.06 18.67 -6.75
CA MET A 233 -1.37 19.89 -6.34
C MET A 233 -0.52 20.51 -7.46
N PRO A 234 0.44 19.79 -8.07
CA PRO A 234 1.24 20.34 -9.18
C PRO A 234 0.39 20.68 -10.42
N VAL A 235 -0.66 19.90 -10.70
CA VAL A 235 -1.56 20.17 -11.82
C VAL A 235 -2.37 21.45 -11.59
N LEU A 236 -2.88 21.65 -10.38
CA LEU A 236 -3.62 22.85 -10.02
C LEU A 236 -2.71 24.08 -10.07
N GLU A 237 -1.48 23.99 -9.56
CA GLU A 237 -0.51 25.09 -9.61
C GLU A 237 -0.12 25.45 -11.05
N ALA A 238 0.08 24.44 -11.91
CA ALA A 238 0.49 24.66 -13.30
C ALA A 238 -0.65 25.15 -14.22
N THR A 239 -1.90 24.75 -13.95
CA THR A 239 -3.03 25.03 -14.86
C THR A 239 -4.06 26.01 -14.31
N ASN A 240 -4.08 26.22 -12.99
CA ASN A 240 -5.13 26.93 -12.27
C ASN A 240 -6.55 26.39 -12.54
N ASP A 241 -6.67 25.12 -12.95
CA ASP A 241 -7.93 24.48 -13.33
C ASP A 241 -8.21 23.29 -12.40
N ARG A 242 -9.23 23.47 -11.56
CA ARG A 242 -9.67 22.47 -10.56
C ARG A 242 -10.22 21.21 -11.22
N SER A 243 -10.93 21.36 -12.33
CA SER A 243 -11.53 20.24 -13.05
C SER A 243 -10.45 19.40 -13.73
N ARG A 244 -9.40 20.03 -14.28
CA ARG A 244 -8.24 19.32 -14.81
C ARG A 244 -7.48 18.57 -13.72
N ALA A 245 -7.27 19.17 -12.54
CA ALA A 245 -6.61 18.49 -11.43
C ALA A 245 -7.38 17.24 -10.97
N MET A 246 -8.71 17.35 -10.81
CA MET A 246 -9.57 16.20 -10.50
C MET A 246 -9.51 15.15 -11.61
N LEU A 247 -9.70 15.54 -12.87
CA LEU A 247 -9.72 14.61 -14.01
C LEU A 247 -8.40 13.84 -14.12
N MET A 248 -7.27 14.51 -13.97
CA MET A 248 -5.94 13.90 -14.04
C MET A 248 -5.73 12.86 -12.93
N ALA A 249 -6.14 13.17 -11.69
CA ALA A 249 -6.09 12.22 -10.59
C ALA A 249 -7.05 11.03 -10.78
N THR A 250 -8.26 11.27 -11.29
CA THR A 250 -9.21 10.19 -11.61
C THR A 250 -8.70 9.29 -12.72
N LEU A 251 -8.18 9.86 -13.82
CA LEU A 251 -7.58 9.08 -14.91
C LEU A 251 -6.41 8.23 -14.41
N SER A 252 -5.63 8.76 -13.46
CA SER A 252 -4.55 8.01 -12.83
C SER A 252 -5.07 6.83 -12.00
N GLY A 253 -6.07 7.06 -11.14
CA GLY A 253 -6.67 5.99 -10.32
C GLY A 253 -7.41 4.92 -11.14
N LEU A 254 -7.87 5.24 -12.36
CA LEU A 254 -8.45 4.25 -13.27
C LEU A 254 -7.43 3.24 -13.81
N ALA A 255 -6.12 3.44 -13.61
CA ALA A 255 -5.12 2.42 -13.92
C ALA A 255 -5.24 1.18 -13.04
N GLU A 256 -5.78 1.30 -11.82
CA GLU A 256 -5.97 0.17 -10.92
C GLU A 256 -6.96 -0.88 -11.45
N PRO A 257 -8.23 -0.55 -11.79
CA PRO A 257 -9.16 -1.53 -12.33
C PRO A 257 -8.65 -2.15 -13.65
N LEU A 258 -7.79 -1.45 -14.41
CA LEU A 258 -7.09 -2.03 -15.56
C LEU A 258 -6.04 -3.08 -15.12
N GLY A 259 -5.27 -2.82 -14.08
CA GLY A 259 -4.38 -3.82 -13.46
C GLY A 259 -5.13 -5.04 -12.94
N ALA A 260 -6.26 -4.84 -12.25
CA ALA A 260 -7.11 -5.93 -11.78
C ALA A 260 -7.71 -6.75 -12.93
N LEU A 261 -8.08 -6.09 -14.03
CA LEU A 261 -8.57 -6.78 -15.23
C LEU A 261 -7.52 -7.75 -15.79
N ILE A 262 -6.24 -7.36 -15.81
CA ILE A 262 -5.14 -8.25 -16.19
C ILE A 262 -5.02 -9.41 -15.20
N ALA A 263 -5.11 -9.16 -13.88
CA ALA A 263 -5.11 -10.23 -12.88
C ALA A 263 -6.18 -11.29 -13.19
N VAL A 264 -7.41 -10.82 -13.41
CA VAL A 264 -8.62 -11.62 -13.62
C VAL A 264 -8.64 -12.38 -14.95
N THR A 265 -7.91 -11.90 -15.96
CA THR A 265 -7.85 -12.51 -17.30
C THR A 265 -6.68 -13.46 -17.45
N VAL A 266 -5.53 -13.15 -16.86
CA VAL A 266 -4.30 -13.95 -16.97
C VAL A 266 -4.28 -15.10 -15.96
N LEU A 267 -4.81 -14.92 -14.75
CA LEU A 267 -4.87 -15.99 -13.75
C LEU A 267 -6.08 -16.90 -14.02
N PRO A 268 -5.85 -18.21 -14.27
CA PRO A 268 -6.95 -19.14 -14.44
C PRO A 268 -7.74 -19.31 -13.14
N PRO A 269 -9.06 -19.58 -13.21
CA PRO A 269 -9.83 -19.96 -12.03
C PRO A 269 -9.19 -21.19 -11.37
N GLY A 270 -8.84 -21.10 -10.08
CA GLY A 270 -8.21 -22.19 -9.34
C GLY A 270 -6.68 -22.23 -9.33
N ALA A 271 -5.98 -21.28 -9.96
CA ALA A 271 -4.51 -21.23 -9.89
C ALA A 271 -3.96 -20.94 -8.47
N LEU A 272 -4.81 -20.43 -7.57
CA LEU A 272 -4.45 -19.95 -6.24
C LEU A 272 -5.07 -20.79 -5.10
N THR A 273 -5.97 -21.72 -5.43
CA THR A 273 -6.40 -22.78 -4.53
C THR A 273 -5.38 -23.91 -4.68
N GLY A 274 -4.52 -24.12 -3.66
CA GLY A 274 -3.56 -25.23 -3.67
C GLY A 274 -4.23 -26.58 -3.93
N PRO A 275 -3.48 -27.64 -4.29
CA PRO A 275 -4.05 -28.97 -4.49
C PRO A 275 -4.73 -29.40 -3.19
N GLY A 276 -6.06 -29.55 -3.24
CA GLY A 276 -6.86 -30.17 -2.18
C GLY A 276 -6.64 -31.68 -2.13
#